data_AF-A0A3D4RTW0-F1
#
_entry.id   AF-A0A3D4RTW0-F1
#
_cell.length_a   1.000
_cell.length_b   1.000
_cell.length_c   1.000
_cell.angle_alpha   90.00
_cell.angle_beta   90.00
_cell.angle_gamma   90.00
#
_symmetry.space_group_name_H-M   'P 1'
#
loop_
_entity.id
_entity.type
_entity.pdbx_description
1 polymer ?
#
loop_
_entity_poly.entity_id
_entity_poly.type
_entity_poly.pdbx_seq_one_letter_code
_entity_poly.pdbx_strand_id
1 'polypeptide(L)'
;MTAKEYAVDLYANITDLAERVKAGRYRAKLVRRVDIPKENGKQRPPVLPALEDKLVQLACAKLLSAIPLSDRGTGLLRLQPRLAAGPRRQGGSDRACA
;
A
#
# COMPACT_ATOMS: atom_id res chain seq x y z
N MET A 1 8.44 -12.03 -14.55
CA MET A 1 7.62 -12.72 -13.56
C MET A 1 6.30 -11.98 -13.38
N THR A 2 5.22 -12.59 -13.85
CA THR A 2 3.86 -12.08 -13.67
C THR A 2 3.28 -12.56 -12.32
N ALA A 3 2.21 -11.94 -11.84
CA ALA A 3 1.57 -12.37 -10.60
C ALA A 3 1.01 -13.81 -10.68
N LYS A 4 0.61 -14.24 -11.89
CA LYS A 4 0.10 -15.60 -12.14
C LYS A 4 1.20 -16.65 -11.99
N GLU A 5 2.37 -16.39 -12.56
CA GLU A 5 3.55 -17.26 -12.42
C GLU A 5 4.00 -17.38 -10.95
N TYR A 6 3.98 -16.27 -10.20
CA TYR A 6 4.36 -16.29 -8.78
C TYR A 6 3.40 -17.09 -7.90
N ALA A 7 2.11 -17.13 -8.27
CA ALA A 7 1.09 -17.83 -7.52
C ALA A 7 1.16 -19.37 -7.63
N VAL A 8 1.87 -19.90 -8.64
CA VAL A 8 2.02 -21.35 -8.83
C VAL A 8 2.70 -22.00 -7.62
N ASP A 9 3.83 -21.42 -7.18
CA ASP A 9 4.60 -21.91 -6.03
C ASP A 9 4.54 -20.91 -4.86
N LEU A 10 3.34 -20.41 -4.56
CA LEU A 10 3.15 -19.28 -3.65
C LEU A 10 3.82 -19.50 -2.27
N TYR A 11 3.62 -20.67 -1.67
CA TYR A 11 4.16 -20.97 -0.34
C TYR A 11 5.68 -21.02 -0.32
N ALA A 12 6.30 -21.71 -1.28
CA ALA A 12 7.75 -21.79 -1.38
C ALA A 12 8.36 -20.39 -1.62
N ASN A 13 7.76 -19.61 -2.52
CA ASN A 13 8.21 -18.26 -2.86
C ASN A 13 8.11 -17.29 -1.67
N ILE A 14 7.07 -17.41 -0.83
CA ILE A 14 6.90 -16.58 0.37
C ILE A 14 7.89 -16.99 1.46
N THR A 15 8.09 -18.28 1.68
CA THR A 15 9.04 -18.78 2.69
C THR A 15 10.46 -18.35 2.35
N ASP A 16 10.90 -18.55 1.11
CA ASP A 16 12.20 -18.08 0.64
C ASP A 16 12.36 -16.56 0.77
N LEU A 17 11.33 -15.79 0.40
CA LEU A 17 11.33 -14.33 0.56
C LEU A 17 11.51 -13.94 2.04
N ALA A 18 10.78 -14.59 2.95
CA ALA A 18 10.87 -14.31 4.38
C ALA A 18 12.27 -14.63 4.93
N GLU A 19 12.87 -15.75 4.52
CA GLU A 19 14.24 -16.12 4.90
C GLU A 19 15.27 -15.13 4.36
N ARG A 20 15.16 -14.70 3.10
CA ARG A 20 16.04 -13.70 2.49
C ARG A 20 15.96 -12.35 3.20
N VAL A 21 14.75 -11.92 3.57
CA VAL A 21 14.53 -10.67 4.31
C VAL A 21 15.11 -10.77 5.71
N LYS A 22 14.85 -11.86 6.44
CA LYS A 22 15.42 -12.09 7.79
C LYS A 22 16.95 -12.14 7.77
N ALA A 23 17.54 -12.75 6.75
CA ALA A 23 18.98 -12.83 6.58
C ALA A 23 19.61 -11.52 6.07
N GLY A 24 18.83 -10.47 5.79
CA GLY A 24 19.32 -9.21 5.20
C GLY A 24 19.87 -9.34 3.78
N ARG A 25 19.62 -10.47 3.11
CA ARG A 25 20.11 -10.76 1.74
C ARG A 25 19.13 -10.33 0.65
N TYR A 26 17.93 -9.89 1.03
CA TYR A 26 16.94 -9.40 0.09
C TYR A 26 17.39 -8.09 -0.57
N ARG A 27 17.52 -8.11 -1.91
CA ARG A 27 17.77 -6.91 -2.72
C ARG A 27 16.50 -6.54 -3.48
N ALA A 28 16.02 -5.32 -3.26
CA ALA A 28 14.84 -4.79 -3.94
C ALA A 28 15.06 -4.78 -5.46
N LYS A 29 14.05 -5.18 -6.22
CA LYS A 29 14.13 -5.24 -7.68
C LYS A 29 13.86 -3.85 -8.26
N LEU A 30 14.43 -3.58 -9.44
CA LEU A 30 14.22 -2.29 -10.09
C LEU A 30 12.74 -2.09 -10.41
N VAL A 31 12.21 -0.93 -10.04
CA VAL A 31 10.82 -0.54 -10.32
C VAL A 31 10.63 -0.41 -11.83
N ARG A 32 9.56 -1.03 -12.35
CA ARG A 32 9.15 -0.86 -13.74
C ARG A 32 8.46 0.49 -13.90
N ARG A 33 8.95 1.30 -14.84
CA ARG A 33 8.30 2.53 -15.30
C ARG A 33 7.43 2.18 -16.50
N VAL A 34 6.16 2.55 -16.43
CA VAL A 34 5.22 2.42 -17.54
C VAL A 34 4.73 3.83 -17.83
N ASP A 35 4.71 4.25 -19.08
CA ASP A 35 4.24 5.59 -19.42
C ASP A 35 2.71 5.58 -19.55
N ILE A 36 2.02 6.31 -18.67
CA ILE A 36 0.58 6.54 -18.80
C ILE A 36 0.37 7.91 -19.46
N PRO A 37 -0.22 7.96 -20.68
CA PRO A 37 -0.61 9.20 -21.30
C PRO A 37 -1.80 9.81 -20.55
N LYS A 38 -1.78 11.13 -20.33
CA LYS A 38 -2.94 11.90 -19.87
C LYS A 38 -3.57 12.66 -21.03
N GLU A 39 -4.83 13.08 -20.89
CA GLU A 39 -5.53 13.93 -21.86
C GLU A 39 -4.78 15.23 -22.20
N ASN A 40 -4.05 15.81 -21.23
CA ASN A 40 -3.30 17.06 -21.42
C ASN A 40 -1.88 16.87 -22.00
N GLY A 41 -1.58 15.72 -22.62
CA GLY A 41 -0.27 15.42 -23.22
C GLY A 41 0.90 15.23 -22.25
N LYS A 42 0.72 15.54 -20.95
CA LYS A 42 1.73 15.33 -19.92
C LYS A 42 1.74 13.87 -19.46
N GLN A 43 2.90 13.23 -19.52
CA GLN A 43 3.09 11.88 -18.99
C GLN A 43 3.31 11.92 -17.48
N ARG A 44 2.71 10.99 -16.75
CA ARG A 44 3.12 10.64 -15.38
C ARG A 44 3.50 9.17 -15.39
N PRO A 45 4.78 8.80 -15.32
CA PRO A 45 5.15 7.39 -15.24
C PRO A 45 4.73 6.84 -13.87
N PRO A 46 3.72 5.95 -13.75
CA PRO A 46 3.56 5.11 -12.58
C PRO A 46 4.85 4.33 -12.30
N VAL A 47 5.24 4.39 -11.04
CA VAL A 47 6.31 3.60 -10.44
C VAL A 47 5.64 2.31 -9.98
N LEU A 48 5.68 1.25 -10.79
CA LEU A 48 5.11 -0.05 -10.41
C LEU A 48 6.20 -0.89 -9.73
N PRO A 49 6.16 -1.05 -8.39
CA PRO A 49 7.13 -1.89 -7.69
C PRO A 49 7.00 -3.35 -8.13
N ALA A 50 8.08 -4.12 -7.95
CA ALA A 50 8.02 -5.56 -8.15
C ALA A 50 7.02 -6.19 -7.16
N LEU A 51 6.49 -7.37 -7.52
CA LEU A 51 5.49 -8.06 -6.70
C LEU A 51 6.02 -8.33 -5.28
N GLU A 52 7.24 -8.86 -5.16
CA GLU A 52 7.91 -9.12 -3.88
C GLU A 52 8.12 -7.84 -3.07
N ASP A 53 8.53 -6.74 -3.70
CA ASP A 53 8.72 -5.44 -3.02
C ASP A 53 7.39 -4.92 -2.47
N LYS A 54 6.30 -5.07 -3.23
CA LYS A 54 4.96 -4.69 -2.76
C LYS A 54 4.52 -5.53 -1.57
N LEU A 55 4.84 -6.83 -1.53
CA LEU A 55 4.54 -7.69 -0.39
C LEU A 55 5.32 -7.27 0.86
N VAL A 56 6.62 -7.01 0.73
CA VAL A 56 7.47 -6.54 1.84
C VAL A 56 7.00 -5.18 2.34
N GLN A 57 6.70 -4.23 1.45
CA GLN A 57 6.16 -2.91 1.82
C GLN A 57 4.85 -3.01 2.59
N LEU A 58 3.92 -3.86 2.12
CA LEU A 58 2.65 -4.10 2.82
C LEU A 58 2.85 -4.74 4.19
N ALA A 59 3.78 -5.69 4.32
CA ALA A 59 4.11 -6.30 5.60
C ALA A 59 4.66 -5.27 6.58
N CYS A 60 5.61 -4.43 6.15
CA CYS A 60 6.15 -3.34 6.96
C CYS A 60 5.07 -2.34 7.36
N ALA A 61 4.20 -1.94 6.42
CA ALA A 61 3.12 -1.01 6.70
C ALA A 61 2.13 -1.56 7.74
N LYS A 62 1.81 -2.86 7.70
CA LYS A 62 0.96 -3.51 8.70
C LYS A 62 1.61 -3.53 10.08
N LEU A 63 2.89 -3.90 10.17
CA LEU A 63 3.63 -3.91 11.43
C LEU A 63 3.71 -2.51 12.05
N LEU A 64 4.03 -1.49 11.25
CA LEU A 64 4.09 -0.10 11.70
C LEU A 64 2.70 0.45 12.07
N SER A 65 1.64 -0.05 11.44
CA SER A 65 0.26 0.34 11.78
C SER A 65 -0.22 -0.26 13.09
N ALA A 66 0.35 -1.40 13.52
CA ALA A 66 0.06 -2.01 14.81
C ALA A 66 0.63 -1.20 15.99
N ILE A 67 1.62 -0.34 15.73
CA ILE A 67 2.16 0.57 16.74
C ILE A 67 1.11 1.67 16.99
N PRO A 68 0.73 1.94 18.26
CA PRO A 68 -0.28 2.93 18.58
C PRO A 68 0.15 4.33 18.14
N LEU A 69 -0.83 5.15 17.75
CA LEU A 69 -0.57 6.48 17.20
C LEU A 69 0.13 7.42 18.18
N SER A 70 -0.12 7.25 19.48
CA SER A 70 0.47 8.08 20.53
C SER A 70 2.00 7.98 20.61
N ASP A 71 2.57 6.87 20.11
CA ASP A 71 4.01 6.63 20.08
C ASP A 71 4.63 7.00 18.72
N ARG A 72 3.81 7.32 17.72
CA ARG A 72 4.28 7.70 16.39
C ARG A 72 4.60 9.20 16.36
N GLY A 73 5.87 9.54 16.11
CA GLY A 73 6.29 10.93 15.91
C GLY A 73 5.47 11.65 14.83
N THR A 74 5.27 12.96 14.99
CA THR A 74 4.31 13.82 14.26
C THR A 74 4.37 13.72 12.73
N GLY A 75 5.49 13.27 12.15
CA GLY A 75 5.64 13.03 10.70
C GLY A 75 4.93 11.79 10.15
N LEU A 76 4.69 10.76 10.98
CA LEU A 76 4.10 9.48 10.57
C LEU A 76 2.57 9.50 10.49
N LEU A 77 1.93 10.59 10.95
CA LEU A 77 0.48 10.79 10.91
C LEU A 77 -0.08 10.80 9.47
N ARG A 78 0.73 11.18 8.48
CA ARG A 78 0.31 11.24 7.06
C ARG A 78 0.13 9.88 6.38
N LEU A 79 0.65 8.80 6.97
CA LEU A 79 0.62 7.46 6.38
C LEU A 79 -0.59 6.62 6.84
N GLN A 80 -1.57 7.23 7.52
CA GLN A 80 -2.73 6.47 7.97
C GLN A 80 -3.56 5.96 6.80
N PRO A 81 -3.93 4.67 6.79
CA PRO A 81 -4.96 4.20 5.89
C PRO A 81 -6.23 4.99 6.19
N ARG A 82 -6.93 5.49 5.15
CA ARG A 82 -8.26 6.08 5.32
C ARG A 82 -9.13 5.02 6.02
N LEU A 83 -9.36 5.20 7.32
CA LEU A 83 -10.46 4.53 8.01
C LEU A 83 -11.70 4.81 7.19
N ALA A 84 -12.42 3.75 6.80
CA ALA A 84 -13.66 3.88 6.04
C ALA A 84 -14.52 4.95 6.72
N ALA A 85 -14.86 6.00 5.97
CA ALA A 85 -15.67 7.08 6.48
C ALA A 85 -16.95 6.46 7.05
N GLY A 86 -17.20 6.67 8.35
CA GLY A 86 -18.49 6.31 8.96
C GLY A 86 -19.65 6.93 8.16
N PRO A 87 -20.87 6.38 8.28
CA PRO A 87 -22.01 6.87 7.52
C PRO A 87 -22.15 8.37 7.72
N ARG A 88 -22.17 9.13 6.62
CA ARG A 88 -22.48 10.56 6.66
C ARG A 88 -23.83 10.69 7.34
N ARG A 89 -23.87 11.29 8.54
CA ARG A 89 -25.15 11.75 9.11
C ARG A 89 -25.78 12.68 8.09
N GLN A 90 -26.85 12.25 7.43
CA GLN A 90 -27.76 13.15 6.74
C GLN A 90 -28.50 13.92 7.83
N GLY A 91 -27.89 15.00 8.32
CA GLY A 91 -28.58 16.02 9.11
C GLY A 91 -29.31 16.95 8.15
N GLY A 92 -30.36 16.45 7.52
CA GLY A 92 -31.30 17.25 6.75
C GLY A 92 -32.16 18.08 7.70
N SER A 93 -32.10 19.39 7.50
CA SER A 93 -32.98 20.39 8.11
C SER A 93 -34.43 20.14 7.71
N ASP A 94 -35.30 19.89 8.69
CA ASP A 94 -36.73 20.20 8.55
C ASP A 94 -37.11 21.26 9.58
N ARG A 95 -36.90 22.52 9.18
CA ARG A 95 -37.74 23.63 9.65
C ARG A 95 -39.16 23.38 9.15
N ALA A 96 -39.99 22.77 9.97
CA ALA A 96 -41.44 22.90 9.81
C ALA A 96 -41.89 24.11 10.63
N CYS A 97 -42.18 25.21 9.93
CA CYS A 97 -43.10 26.22 10.43
C CYS A 97 -44.45 25.57 10.74
N ALA A 98 -44.97 25.80 11.93
CA ALA A 98 -46.41 25.92 12.22
C ALA A 98 -46.55 26.74 13.50
#